data_AF-A0A1C6TTF7-F1
#
_entry.id   AF-A0A1C6TTF7-F1
#
_cell.length_a   1.000
_cell.length_b   1.000
_cell.length_c   1.000
_cell.angle_alpha   90.00
_cell.angle_beta   90.00
_cell.angle_gamma   90.00
#
_symmetry.space_group_name_H-M   'P 1'
#
loop_
_entity.id
_entity.type
_entity.pdbx_description
1 polymer ?
#
loop_
_entity_poly.entity_id
_entity_poly.type
_entity_poly.pdbx_seq_one_letter_code
_entity_poly.pdbx_strand_id
1 'polypeptide(L)'
;MRVTVSAFRPLTAVLASIYPDRVTPLRNSTESFTGNPRNPSRQRDSSVPGHPGTAGRPYGHGVTETANARKIAFATFVRRALADARTMRAWSGTEVSRRTGVSRQTINRWVRGDWASDPEAERVVAFCEGLGLNPAAAFTALGWDRATAPRTAAPTPPMDPDVEALLRRLVDPSVSDAEKFHIRETIRYLAYRPTLPGDIGNSGKEAG
;
A
#
# COMPACT_ATOMS: atom_id res chain seq x y z
N MET A 1 -62.73 17.62 0.83
CA MET A 1 -61.28 17.87 1.06
C MET A 1 -60.54 17.20 -0.11
N ARG A 2 -60.12 17.81 -1.23
CA ARG A 2 -59.26 18.98 -1.53
C ARG A 2 -58.01 18.98 -0.61
N VAL A 3 -56.77 18.83 -1.10
CA VAL A 3 -56.09 19.57 -2.19
C VAL A 3 -55.03 18.72 -2.94
N THR A 4 -54.90 19.00 -4.25
CA THR A 4 -53.90 18.67 -5.28
C THR A 4 -52.50 19.29 -4.97
N VAL A 5 -51.36 19.12 -5.65
CA VAL A 5 -50.99 19.19 -7.08
C VAL A 5 -49.53 18.68 -7.20
N SER A 6 -49.25 17.80 -8.16
CA SER A 6 -47.88 17.51 -8.64
C SER A 6 -47.50 18.55 -9.70
N ALA A 7 -46.43 19.29 -9.47
CA ALA A 7 -45.92 20.27 -10.41
C ALA A 7 -44.86 19.63 -11.33
N PHE A 8 -45.32 19.18 -12.49
CA PHE A 8 -44.49 18.94 -13.66
C PHE A 8 -44.45 20.25 -14.46
N ARG A 9 -43.27 20.79 -14.75
CA ARG A 9 -43.10 21.71 -15.89
C ARG A 9 -41.79 21.46 -16.65
N PRO A 10 -41.82 21.65 -17.98
CA PRO A 10 -40.81 21.19 -18.94
C PRO A 10 -39.82 22.29 -19.32
N LEU A 11 -38.70 21.91 -19.95
CA LEU A 11 -37.85 22.83 -20.72
C LEU A 11 -37.24 22.11 -21.95
N THR A 12 -38.01 22.11 -23.03
CA THR A 12 -37.54 22.25 -24.43
C THR A 12 -37.38 23.75 -24.69
N ALA A 13 -36.47 24.33 -25.50
CA ALA A 13 -35.50 23.91 -26.51
C ALA A 13 -34.37 24.99 -26.51
N VAL A 14 -33.25 24.89 -27.21
CA VAL A 14 -33.09 25.29 -28.63
C VAL A 14 -31.67 24.91 -29.11
N LEU A 15 -31.59 24.42 -30.34
CA LEU A 15 -30.40 24.12 -31.13
C LEU A 15 -29.51 25.35 -31.40
N ALA A 16 -28.19 25.11 -31.49
CA ALA A 16 -27.37 25.70 -32.54
C ALA A 16 -26.34 24.66 -33.02
N SER A 17 -26.56 24.20 -34.25
CA SER A 17 -25.70 23.29 -35.01
C SER A 17 -24.64 24.10 -35.76
N ILE A 18 -23.35 23.76 -35.62
CA ILE A 18 -22.33 24.03 -36.66
C ILE A 18 -21.25 22.92 -36.61
N TYR A 19 -21.38 21.91 -37.48
CA TYR A 19 -20.26 21.18 -38.10
C TYR A 19 -19.73 22.06 -39.28
N PRO A 20 -18.50 21.95 -39.82
CA PRO A 20 -17.99 20.68 -40.34
C PRO A 20 -16.46 20.40 -40.29
N ASP A 21 -16.15 19.15 -40.65
CA ASP A 21 -14.92 18.60 -41.22
C ASP A 21 -13.94 19.58 -41.87
N ARG A 22 -12.63 19.39 -41.59
CA ARG A 22 -11.59 19.34 -42.64
C ARG A 22 -10.46 18.38 -42.28
N VAL A 23 -10.44 17.29 -43.02
CA VAL A 23 -9.25 16.52 -43.40
C VAL A 23 -8.35 17.40 -44.26
N THR A 24 -7.04 17.43 -43.99
CA THR A 24 -6.02 17.77 -44.99
C THR A 24 -4.78 16.87 -44.83
N PRO A 25 -4.14 16.49 -45.95
CA PRO A 25 -3.18 15.40 -46.01
C PRO A 25 -1.71 15.83 -45.86
N LEU A 26 -0.88 14.81 -45.66
CA LEU A 26 0.58 14.77 -45.81
C LEU A 26 1.05 15.49 -47.10
N ARG A 27 2.09 16.33 -46.99
CA ARG A 27 2.94 16.68 -48.14
C ARG A 27 4.40 16.81 -47.70
N ASN A 28 5.23 16.08 -48.43
CA ASN A 28 6.68 15.94 -48.27
C ASN A 28 7.45 17.09 -48.97
N SER A 29 8.74 17.15 -48.61
CA SER A 29 9.87 17.63 -49.44
C SER A 29 10.02 19.16 -49.55
N THR A 30 11.20 19.78 -49.56
CA THR A 30 12.63 19.40 -49.58
C THR A 30 13.44 20.71 -49.48
N GLU A 31 14.76 20.62 -49.25
CA GLU A 31 15.81 21.63 -49.54
C GLU A 31 15.97 22.79 -48.54
N SER A 32 17.17 23.32 -48.23
CA SER A 32 18.57 22.97 -48.51
C SER A 32 19.45 23.81 -47.56
N PHE A 33 20.41 23.19 -46.86
CA PHE A 33 21.86 23.37 -47.00
C PHE A 33 22.39 24.80 -47.17
N THR A 34 23.16 25.30 -46.19
CA THR A 34 24.49 25.92 -46.35
C THR A 34 25.08 26.30 -44.98
N GLY A 35 26.36 25.94 -44.74
CA GLY A 35 27.17 26.49 -43.64
C GLY A 35 27.99 25.49 -42.82
N ASN A 36 29.11 25.03 -43.38
CA ASN A 36 30.24 24.35 -42.70
C ASN A 36 31.43 25.35 -42.63
N PRO A 37 32.64 25.07 -42.08
CA PRO A 37 33.10 24.31 -40.90
C PRO A 37 33.92 25.20 -39.93
N ARG A 38 34.29 24.69 -38.74
CA ARG A 38 35.66 24.78 -38.19
C ARG A 38 35.80 23.93 -36.92
N ASN A 39 36.59 22.86 -37.04
CA ASN A 39 37.28 22.18 -35.93
C ASN A 39 38.64 22.90 -35.74
N PRO A 40 39.28 22.88 -34.55
CA PRO A 40 40.08 21.70 -34.25
C PRO A 40 40.27 21.34 -32.75
N SER A 41 40.40 20.03 -32.50
CA SER A 41 41.31 19.35 -31.56
C SER A 41 41.56 19.91 -30.15
N ARG A 42 41.21 19.13 -29.13
CA ARG A 42 42.12 18.89 -27.98
C ARG A 42 41.90 17.50 -27.37
N GLN A 43 42.76 16.59 -27.83
CA GLN A 43 43.20 15.42 -27.10
C GLN A 43 43.98 15.89 -25.86
N ARG A 44 43.64 15.37 -24.69
CA ARG A 44 44.59 15.19 -23.57
C ARG A 44 44.39 13.81 -23.00
N ASP A 45 45.29 12.93 -23.39
CA ASP A 45 45.80 11.87 -22.54
C ASP A 45 46.35 12.49 -21.24
N SER A 46 45.96 11.93 -20.10
CA SER A 46 46.69 12.06 -18.83
C SER A 46 46.28 10.92 -17.90
N SER A 47 47.04 9.83 -18.02
CA SER A 47 47.60 9.06 -16.90
C SER A 47 46.65 8.41 -15.89
N VAL A 48 46.52 7.09 -16.02
CA VAL A 48 46.36 6.15 -14.91
C VAL A 48 47.72 5.96 -14.23
N PRO A 49 47.79 6.05 -12.90
CA PRO A 49 48.39 4.97 -12.12
C PRO A 49 47.50 4.56 -10.95
N GLY A 50 47.52 3.26 -10.64
CA GLY A 50 46.57 2.60 -9.75
C GLY A 50 46.69 2.94 -8.27
N HIS A 51 45.59 2.67 -7.57
CA HIS A 51 45.58 2.39 -6.14
C HIS A 51 44.59 1.24 -5.87
N PRO A 52 45.04 0.09 -5.36
CA PRO A 52 44.16 -0.95 -4.84
C PRO A 52 43.96 -0.73 -3.33
N GLY A 53 42.70 -0.76 -2.89
CA GLY A 53 42.28 -0.61 -1.49
C GLY A 53 41.52 0.70 -1.28
N THR A 54 40.40 0.78 -0.57
CA THR A 54 39.83 -0.13 0.42
C THR A 54 38.38 0.30 0.64
N ALA A 55 37.45 -0.68 0.70
CA ALA A 55 36.15 -0.63 1.37
C ALA A 55 35.42 0.74 1.46
N GLY A 56 34.80 1.18 0.37
CA GLY A 56 33.71 2.16 0.44
C GLY A 56 32.42 1.46 0.87
N ARG A 57 32.02 1.58 2.14
CA ARG A 57 30.70 1.15 2.63
C ARG A 57 29.59 1.67 1.69
N PRO A 58 28.71 0.80 1.14
CA PRO A 58 27.63 1.25 0.27
C PRO A 58 26.46 1.78 1.10
N TYR A 59 26.55 3.02 1.58
CA TYR A 59 25.51 3.61 2.44
C TYR A 59 24.21 3.99 1.71
N GLY A 60 24.14 3.89 0.37
CA GLY A 60 22.97 4.34 -0.40
C GLY A 60 22.35 3.31 -1.36
N HIS A 61 23.04 2.20 -1.66
CA HIS A 61 22.60 1.28 -2.73
C HIS A 61 21.41 0.41 -2.31
N GLY A 62 21.31 0.02 -1.04
CA GLY A 62 20.20 -0.83 -0.58
C GLY A 62 18.85 -0.12 -0.52
N VAL A 63 18.83 1.17 -0.20
CA VAL A 63 17.58 1.94 -0.04
C VAL A 63 16.96 2.28 -1.39
N THR A 64 17.78 2.62 -2.39
CA THR A 64 17.30 2.89 -3.76
C THR A 64 16.89 1.59 -4.47
N GLU A 65 17.62 0.50 -4.28
CA GLU A 65 17.29 -0.81 -4.83
C GLU A 65 15.95 -1.33 -4.29
N THR A 66 15.72 -1.21 -2.98
CA THR A 66 14.45 -1.61 -2.35
C THR A 66 13.28 -0.70 -2.77
N ALA A 67 13.51 0.60 -2.97
CA ALA A 67 12.51 1.52 -3.50
C ALA A 67 12.15 1.22 -4.98
N ASN A 68 13.14 0.90 -5.81
CA ASN A 68 12.93 0.53 -7.21
C ASN A 68 12.22 -0.82 -7.32
N ALA A 69 12.63 -1.82 -6.54
CA ALA A 69 11.96 -3.12 -6.47
C ALA A 69 10.47 -2.98 -6.11
N ARG A 70 10.16 -2.11 -5.14
CA ARG A 70 8.78 -1.79 -4.73
C ARG A 70 7.98 -1.10 -5.84
N LYS A 71 8.59 -0.14 -6.55
CA LYS A 71 7.98 0.49 -7.74
C LYS A 71 7.63 -0.53 -8.81
N ILE A 72 8.54 -1.46 -9.10
CA ILE A 72 8.35 -2.53 -10.09
C ILE A 72 7.24 -3.50 -9.65
N ALA A 73 7.24 -3.91 -8.38
CA ALA A 73 6.23 -4.82 -7.84
C ALA A 73 4.83 -4.21 -7.93
N PHE A 74 4.66 -2.97 -7.48
CA PHE A 74 3.37 -2.27 -7.56
C PHE A 74 2.93 -2.03 -9.01
N ALA A 75 3.84 -1.60 -9.89
CA ALA A 75 3.54 -1.43 -11.31
C ALA A 75 3.07 -2.75 -11.97
N THR A 76 3.67 -3.87 -11.58
CA THR A 76 3.27 -5.21 -12.05
C THR A 76 1.89 -5.59 -11.56
N PHE A 77 1.60 -5.33 -10.27
CA PHE A 77 0.26 -5.51 -9.70
C PHE A 77 -0.80 -4.71 -10.47
N VAL A 78 -0.56 -3.41 -10.71
CA VAL A 78 -1.51 -2.55 -11.44
C VAL A 78 -1.69 -3.02 -12.88
N ARG A 79 -0.62 -3.42 -13.59
CA ARG A 79 -0.73 -3.97 -14.95
C ARG A 79 -1.60 -5.22 -14.99
N ARG A 80 -1.40 -6.14 -14.04
CA ARG A 80 -2.19 -7.36 -13.92
C ARG A 80 -3.66 -7.04 -13.65
N ALA A 81 -3.94 -6.19 -12.67
CA ALA A 81 -5.30 -5.75 -12.34
C ALA A 81 -6.05 -5.15 -13.55
N LEU A 82 -5.36 -4.32 -14.34
CA LEU A 82 -5.93 -3.75 -15.57
C LEU A 82 -6.15 -4.79 -16.67
N ALA A 83 -5.22 -5.75 -16.82
CA ALA A 83 -5.37 -6.85 -17.78
C ALA A 83 -6.55 -7.76 -17.41
N ASP A 84 -6.73 -8.06 -16.13
CA ASP A 84 -7.84 -8.86 -15.61
C ASP A 84 -9.17 -8.12 -15.81
N ALA A 85 -9.24 -6.83 -15.49
CA ALA A 85 -10.42 -6.01 -15.74
C ALA A 85 -10.80 -5.94 -17.23
N ARG A 86 -9.79 -5.89 -18.11
CA ARG A 86 -10.00 -5.89 -19.56
C ARG A 86 -10.47 -7.25 -20.09
N THR A 87 -9.90 -8.34 -19.58
CA THR A 87 -10.25 -9.70 -20.01
C THR A 87 -11.61 -10.14 -19.49
N MET A 88 -11.87 -9.93 -18.20
CA MET A 88 -13.05 -10.46 -17.51
C MET A 88 -14.29 -9.57 -17.66
N ARG A 89 -14.09 -8.25 -17.80
CA ARG A 89 -15.18 -7.26 -17.78
C ARG A 89 -15.21 -6.35 -19.01
N ALA A 90 -14.30 -6.53 -19.96
CA ALA A 90 -14.14 -5.68 -21.14
C ALA A 90 -13.94 -4.18 -20.80
N TRP A 91 -13.45 -3.86 -19.59
CA TRP A 91 -13.31 -2.47 -19.18
C TRP A 91 -12.20 -1.77 -19.96
N SER A 92 -12.48 -0.52 -20.35
CA SER A 92 -11.50 0.39 -20.94
C SER A 92 -10.82 1.19 -19.84
N GLY A 93 -9.66 1.80 -20.13
CA GLY A 93 -8.98 2.66 -19.13
C GLY A 93 -9.83 3.84 -18.65
N THR A 94 -10.75 4.35 -19.49
CA THR A 94 -11.72 5.38 -19.08
C THR A 94 -12.76 4.81 -18.11
N GLU A 95 -13.23 3.59 -18.35
CA GLU A 95 -14.19 2.92 -17.48
C GLU A 95 -13.59 2.61 -16.11
N VAL A 96 -12.34 2.14 -16.07
CA VAL A 96 -11.61 1.90 -14.82
C VAL A 96 -11.50 3.20 -14.02
N SER A 97 -11.18 4.32 -14.66
CA SER A 97 -11.07 5.61 -14.00
C SER A 97 -12.40 6.08 -13.40
N ARG A 98 -13.50 5.90 -14.14
CA ARG A 98 -14.85 6.23 -13.68
C ARG A 98 -15.29 5.37 -12.48
N ARG A 99 -14.97 4.07 -12.50
CA ARG A 99 -15.33 3.09 -11.46
C ARG A 99 -14.53 3.25 -10.16
N THR A 100 -13.24 3.52 -10.30
CA THR A 100 -12.30 3.60 -9.16
C THR A 100 -12.19 5.00 -8.57
N GLY A 101 -12.65 6.03 -9.27
CA GLY A 101 -12.43 7.43 -8.90
C GLY A 101 -10.98 7.89 -9.09
N VAL A 102 -10.07 7.02 -9.53
CA VAL A 102 -8.66 7.35 -9.76
C VAL A 102 -8.48 7.81 -11.20
N SER A 103 -7.84 8.97 -11.42
CA SER A 103 -7.62 9.51 -12.75
C SER A 103 -6.73 8.60 -13.62
N ARG A 104 -6.98 8.57 -14.93
CA ARG A 104 -6.15 7.81 -15.89
C ARG A 104 -4.67 8.21 -15.82
N GLN A 105 -4.37 9.48 -15.57
CA GLN A 105 -3.00 9.96 -15.41
C GLN A 105 -2.31 9.32 -14.20
N THR A 106 -2.99 9.23 -13.06
CA THR A 106 -2.48 8.58 -11.86
C THR A 106 -2.24 7.09 -12.10
N ILE A 107 -3.20 6.40 -12.72
CA ILE A 107 -3.07 4.98 -13.05
C ILE A 107 -1.88 4.75 -14.02
N ASN A 108 -1.74 5.56 -15.06
CA ASN A 108 -0.62 5.45 -16.00
C ASN A 108 0.73 5.69 -15.32
N ARG A 109 0.78 6.61 -14.36
CA ARG A 109 1.98 6.87 -13.55
C ARG A 109 2.36 5.65 -12.71
N TRP A 110 1.37 5.00 -12.08
CA TRP A 110 1.59 3.77 -11.32
C TRP A 110 2.07 2.61 -12.20
N VAL A 111 1.49 2.45 -13.40
CA VAL A 111 1.91 1.44 -14.38
C VAL A 111 3.37 1.63 -14.83
N ARG A 112 3.85 2.87 -14.91
CA ARG A 112 5.23 3.20 -15.28
C ARG A 112 6.20 3.13 -14.10
N GLY A 113 5.70 3.13 -12.85
CA GLY A 113 6.53 3.26 -11.65
C GLY A 113 7.18 4.64 -11.49
N ASP A 114 6.73 5.63 -12.26
CA ASP A 114 7.33 6.97 -12.36
C ASP A 114 6.64 7.96 -11.40
N TRP A 115 6.59 7.58 -10.13
CA TRP A 115 6.05 8.43 -9.07
C TRP A 115 7.18 8.90 -8.15
N ALA A 116 7.19 10.21 -7.86
CA ALA A 116 8.18 10.85 -7.01
C ALA A 116 7.91 10.59 -5.52
N SER A 117 6.63 10.56 -5.15
CA SER A 117 6.16 10.24 -3.80
C SER A 117 5.37 8.95 -3.80
N ASP A 118 5.38 8.25 -2.68
CA ASP A 118 4.56 7.07 -2.44
C ASP A 118 3.09 7.35 -2.82
N PRO A 119 2.38 6.40 -3.46
CA PRO A 119 0.97 6.58 -3.78
C PRO A 119 0.12 6.90 -2.54
N GLU A 120 -0.98 7.63 -2.70
CA GLU A 120 -1.91 7.87 -1.59
C GLU A 120 -2.66 6.57 -1.25
N ALA A 121 -2.64 6.14 0.02
CA ALA A 121 -3.25 4.89 0.46
C ALA A 121 -4.75 4.84 0.13
N GLU A 122 -5.48 5.94 0.35
CA GLU A 122 -6.91 6.06 0.00
C GLU A 122 -7.17 5.79 -1.49
N ARG A 123 -6.29 6.28 -2.37
CA ARG A 123 -6.43 6.05 -3.82
C ARG A 123 -6.13 4.61 -4.20
N VAL A 124 -5.19 3.96 -3.51
CA VAL A 124 -4.88 2.54 -3.72
C VAL A 124 -6.05 1.68 -3.27
N VAL A 125 -6.69 2.01 -2.14
CA VAL A 125 -7.92 1.34 -1.68
C VAL A 125 -9.05 1.54 -2.67
N ALA A 126 -9.36 2.78 -3.08
CA ALA A 126 -10.42 3.06 -4.04
C ALA A 126 -10.19 2.37 -5.41
N PHE A 127 -8.93 2.27 -5.85
CA PHE A 127 -8.56 1.48 -7.02
C PHE A 127 -8.88 -0.01 -6.86
N CYS A 128 -8.51 -0.60 -5.72
CA CYS A 128 -8.77 -2.01 -5.46
C CYS A 128 -10.27 -2.28 -5.31
N GLU A 129 -11.00 -1.49 -4.54
CA GLU A 129 -12.44 -1.61 -4.34
C GLU A 129 -13.23 -1.45 -5.65
N GLY A 130 -12.88 -0.45 -6.47
CA GLY A 130 -13.53 -0.23 -7.76
C GLY A 130 -13.29 -1.36 -8.78
N LEU A 131 -12.26 -2.18 -8.57
CA LEU A 131 -11.97 -3.39 -9.35
C LEU A 131 -12.42 -4.69 -8.67
N GLY A 132 -12.89 -4.64 -7.42
CA GLY A 132 -13.23 -5.82 -6.62
C GLY A 132 -12.02 -6.64 -6.17
N LEU A 133 -10.86 -6.00 -6.00
CA LEU A 133 -9.60 -6.60 -5.56
C LEU A 133 -9.39 -6.37 -4.06
N ASN A 134 -8.65 -7.27 -3.40
CA ASN A 134 -8.25 -7.09 -2.00
C ASN A 134 -7.12 -6.04 -1.90
N PRO A 135 -7.31 -4.91 -1.16
CA PRO A 135 -6.28 -3.89 -0.97
C PRO A 135 -4.98 -4.41 -0.33
N ALA A 136 -5.03 -5.47 0.46
CA ALA A 136 -3.86 -6.06 1.11
C ALA A 136 -2.78 -6.47 0.08
N ALA A 137 -3.17 -7.01 -1.08
CA ALA A 137 -2.22 -7.41 -2.12
C ALA A 137 -1.46 -6.20 -2.71
N ALA A 138 -2.13 -5.05 -2.83
CA ALA A 138 -1.50 -3.81 -3.26
C ALA A 138 -0.52 -3.28 -2.20
N PHE A 139 -0.90 -3.37 -0.92
CA PHE A 139 -0.05 -2.94 0.21
C PHE A 139 1.17 -3.82 0.40
N THR A 140 1.07 -5.14 0.17
CA THR A 140 2.22 -6.05 0.13
C THR A 140 3.17 -5.67 -1.01
N ALA A 141 2.65 -5.37 -2.22
CA ALA A 141 3.47 -4.92 -3.34
C ALA A 141 4.16 -3.56 -3.08
N LEU A 142 3.52 -2.71 -2.27
CA LEU A 142 4.06 -1.44 -1.79
C LEU A 142 4.91 -1.57 -0.52
N GLY A 143 5.10 -2.78 0.02
CA GLY A 143 5.83 -2.99 1.27
C GLY A 143 5.26 -2.26 2.49
N TRP A 144 4.01 -1.78 2.42
CA TRP A 144 3.32 -1.08 3.52
C TRP A 144 2.71 -2.04 4.54
N ASP A 145 2.67 -3.34 4.21
CA ASP A 145 2.22 -4.40 5.10
C ASP A 145 2.99 -4.43 6.44
N ARG A 146 4.24 -3.93 6.47
CA ARG A 146 5.01 -3.79 7.73
C ARG A 146 4.46 -2.74 8.70
N ALA A 147 3.69 -1.76 8.20
CA ALA A 147 3.10 -0.70 9.00
C ALA A 147 1.60 -0.94 9.30
N THR A 148 0.96 -1.87 8.60
CA THR A 148 -0.49 -2.15 8.70
C THR A 148 -0.82 -3.62 9.00
N ALA A 149 0.16 -4.50 9.17
CA ALA A 149 -0.10 -5.79 9.79
C ALA A 149 -0.73 -5.56 11.18
N PRO A 150 -1.93 -6.11 11.48
CA PRO A 150 -2.25 -6.41 12.86
C PRO A 150 -1.06 -7.22 13.33
N ARG A 151 -0.34 -6.71 14.34
CA ARG A 151 0.81 -7.38 14.94
C ARG A 151 0.44 -8.86 15.09
N THR A 152 0.89 -9.71 14.17
CA THR A 152 0.79 -11.14 14.35
C THR A 152 1.55 -11.33 15.64
N ALA A 153 0.82 -11.73 16.68
CA ALA A 153 1.35 -11.90 18.01
C ALA A 153 2.71 -12.58 17.83
N ALA A 154 3.76 -12.00 18.40
CA ALA A 154 5.01 -12.72 18.58
C ALA A 154 4.61 -14.13 19.06
N PRO A 155 5.20 -15.21 18.49
CA PRO A 155 4.76 -16.57 18.79
C PRO A 155 4.60 -16.67 20.31
N THR A 156 3.35 -16.80 20.77
CA THR A 156 3.06 -16.85 22.18
C THR A 156 3.96 -17.94 22.73
N PRO A 157 4.81 -17.68 23.73
CA PRO A 157 5.56 -18.75 24.37
C PRO A 157 4.56 -19.86 24.70
N PRO A 158 4.92 -21.14 24.48
CA PRO A 158 3.97 -22.25 24.61
C PRO A 158 3.24 -22.11 25.94
N MET A 159 1.93 -21.90 25.83
CA MET A 159 1.08 -21.64 26.98
C MET A 159 1.03 -22.92 27.81
N ASP A 160 1.09 -22.78 29.13
CA ASP A 160 0.97 -23.92 30.03
C ASP A 160 -0.34 -24.69 29.72
N PRO A 161 -0.31 -26.03 29.63
CA PRO A 161 -1.47 -26.82 29.25
C PRO A 161 -2.69 -26.60 30.16
N ASP A 162 -2.47 -26.29 31.44
CA ASP A 162 -3.56 -26.02 32.38
C ASP A 162 -4.21 -24.64 32.11
N VAL A 163 -3.40 -23.66 31.72
CA VAL A 163 -3.90 -22.34 31.29
C VAL A 163 -4.70 -22.47 30.00
N GLU A 164 -4.24 -23.29 29.05
CA GLU A 164 -4.98 -23.57 27.83
C GLU A 164 -6.32 -24.27 28.13
N ALA A 165 -6.32 -25.26 29.05
CA ALA A 165 -7.53 -25.95 29.48
C ALA A 165 -8.54 -25.00 30.13
N LEU A 166 -8.07 -24.08 30.98
CA LEU A 166 -8.91 -23.04 31.61
C LEU A 166 -9.54 -22.11 30.57
N LEU A 167 -8.76 -21.64 29.59
CA LEU A 167 -9.28 -20.80 28.50
C LEU A 167 -10.31 -21.54 27.66
N ARG A 168 -10.06 -22.82 27.33
CA ARG A 168 -11.00 -23.67 26.59
C ARG A 168 -12.32 -23.82 27.35
N ARG A 169 -12.27 -24.03 28.67
CA ARG A 169 -13.44 -24.15 29.53
C ARG A 169 -14.23 -22.84 29.67
N LEU A 170 -13.56 -21.69 29.62
CA LEU A 170 -14.20 -20.38 29.67
C LEU A 170 -14.98 -20.02 28.39
N VAL A 171 -14.55 -20.54 27.23
CA VAL A 171 -15.21 -20.29 25.93
C VAL A 171 -16.24 -21.36 25.56
N ASP A 172 -16.22 -22.52 26.23
CA ASP A 172 -17.13 -23.63 25.98
C ASP A 172 -18.58 -23.25 26.37
N PRO A 173 -19.56 -23.25 25.44
CA PRO A 173 -20.96 -22.90 25.75
C PRO A 173 -21.67 -23.94 26.63
N SER A 174 -21.15 -25.17 26.75
CA SER A 174 -21.72 -26.22 27.60
C SER A 174 -21.42 -26.03 29.09
N VAL A 175 -20.43 -25.20 29.42
CA VAL A 175 -20.04 -24.89 30.80
C VAL A 175 -20.96 -23.81 31.37
N SER A 176 -21.48 -24.06 32.57
CA SER A 176 -22.42 -23.16 33.25
C SER A 176 -21.83 -21.78 33.53
N ASP A 177 -22.68 -20.76 33.54
CA ASP A 177 -22.26 -19.38 33.82
C ASP A 177 -21.72 -19.21 35.25
N ALA A 178 -22.26 -19.96 36.22
CA ALA A 178 -21.77 -19.98 37.60
C ALA A 178 -20.32 -20.48 37.67
N GLU A 179 -19.99 -21.51 36.90
CA GLU A 179 -18.65 -22.07 36.83
C GLU A 179 -17.67 -21.13 36.11
N LYS A 180 -18.07 -20.55 34.97
CA LYS A 180 -17.27 -19.53 34.28
C LYS A 180 -17.03 -18.30 35.16
N PHE A 181 -18.04 -17.89 35.93
CA PHE A 181 -17.92 -16.80 36.89
C PHE A 181 -16.88 -17.13 37.96
N HIS A 182 -16.95 -18.32 38.56
CA HIS A 182 -15.99 -18.75 39.57
C HIS A 182 -14.56 -18.78 39.01
N ILE A 183 -14.35 -19.39 37.84
CA ILE A 183 -13.05 -19.43 37.17
C ILE A 183 -12.49 -18.02 36.94
N ARG A 184 -13.31 -17.09 36.40
CA ARG A 184 -12.88 -15.70 36.17
C ARG A 184 -12.53 -14.98 37.47
N GLU A 185 -13.31 -15.21 38.53
CA GLU A 185 -13.06 -14.58 39.82
C GLU A 185 -11.79 -15.11 40.47
N THR A 186 -11.54 -16.42 40.41
CA THR A 186 -10.27 -17.02 40.87
C THR A 186 -9.08 -16.46 40.11
N ILE A 187 -9.16 -16.38 38.78
CA ILE A 187 -8.09 -15.79 37.96
C ILE A 187 -7.86 -14.33 38.36
N ARG A 188 -8.92 -13.53 38.53
CA ARG A 188 -8.82 -12.14 38.96
C ARG A 188 -8.16 -12.02 40.33
N TYR A 189 -8.58 -12.84 41.30
CA TYR A 189 -7.99 -12.87 42.63
C TYR A 189 -6.48 -13.19 42.59
N LEU A 190 -6.08 -14.19 41.80
CA LEU A 190 -4.67 -14.57 41.68
C LEU A 190 -3.84 -13.52 40.95
N ALA A 191 -4.38 -12.96 39.85
CA ALA A 191 -3.68 -11.97 39.03
C ALA A 191 -3.43 -10.65 39.76
N TYR A 192 -4.34 -10.27 40.67
CA TYR A 192 -4.26 -9.01 41.44
C TYR A 192 -3.96 -9.24 42.92
N ARG A 193 -3.45 -10.42 43.29
CA ARG A 193 -3.09 -10.70 44.69
C ARG A 193 -2.06 -9.67 45.16
N PRO A 194 -2.31 -8.93 46.24
CA PRO A 194 -1.29 -8.08 46.85
C PRO A 194 -0.13 -8.97 47.26
N THR A 195 1.07 -8.72 46.74
CA THR A 195 2.29 -9.34 47.26
C THR A 195 2.47 -8.82 48.69
N LEU A 196 2.16 -9.65 49.70
CA LEU A 196 2.52 -9.35 51.08
C LEU A 196 4.04 -9.12 51.12
N PRO A 197 4.55 -8.06 51.79
CA PRO A 197 5.98 -7.90 52.02
C PRO A 197 6.51 -9.16 52.72
N GLY A 198 7.33 -9.93 52.01
CA GLY A 198 8.00 -11.09 52.57
C GLY A 198 8.95 -10.66 53.68
N ASP A 199 8.97 -11.46 54.75
CA ASP A 199 9.82 -11.39 55.92
C ASP A 199 11.22 -10.78 55.69
N ILE A 200 11.51 -9.73 56.45
CA ILE A 200 12.87 -9.24 56.70
C ILE A 200 13.52 -10.22 57.69
N GLY A 201 14.07 -11.31 57.18
CA GLY A 201 14.76 -12.32 57.98
C GLY A 201 16.13 -12.64 57.41
N ASN A 202 17.13 -11.79 57.66
CA ASN A 202 18.42 -12.25 58.20
C ASN A 202 19.34 -11.05 58.55
N SER A 203 19.21 -10.52 59.77
CA SER A 203 20.24 -9.73 60.44
C SER A 203 21.23 -10.68 61.14
N GLY A 204 22.08 -11.33 60.35
CA GLY A 204 23.26 -12.03 60.85
C GLY A 204 24.40 -11.04 61.07
N LYS A 205 24.54 -10.56 62.31
CA LYS A 205 25.76 -9.93 62.82
C LYS A 205 26.95 -10.87 62.62
N GLU A 206 27.96 -10.46 61.86
CA GLU A 206 29.35 -10.84 62.11
C GLU A 206 30.05 -9.62 62.71
N ALA A 207 30.35 -9.72 64.00
CA ALA A 207 31.20 -8.79 64.71
C ALA A 207 32.66 -9.08 64.36
N GLY A 208 33.38 -8.04 63.96
CA GLY A 208 34.84 -7.98 64.09
C GLY A 208 35.25 -7.52 65.48
#